data_AF-A0A4U7D8Q7-F1
#
_entry.id   AF-A0A4U7D8Q7-F1
#
_cell.length_a   1.000
_cell.length_b   1.000
_cell.length_c   1.000
_cell.angle_alpha   90.00
_cell.angle_beta   90.00
_cell.angle_gamma   90.00
#
_symmetry.space_group_name_H-M   'P 1'
#
loop_
_entity.id
_entity.type
_entity.pdbx_description
1 polymer ?
#
loop_
_entity_poly.entity_id
_entity_poly.type
_entity_poly.pdbx_seq_one_letter_code
_entity_poly.pdbx_strand_id
1 'polypeptide(L)'
;QYGFNSIYLMPVNLYGPEDDFDLESSHVIPAIIRKCVEARERGDDSITAWGSGEPTREFLYVKDAADGILTATERYDESAPVNLGSGIEISIHDLVETI
;
A
#
# COMPACT_ATOMS: atom_id res chain seq x y z
N GLN A 1 -2.89 -14.89 25.17
CA GLN A 1 -2.91 -16.07 26.07
C GLN A 1 -2.27 -15.67 27.40
N TYR A 2 -2.74 -16.20 28.55
CA TYR A 2 -2.34 -15.78 29.92
C TYR A 2 -2.77 -14.36 30.35
N GLY A 3 -3.85 -13.81 29.77
CA GLY A 3 -4.30 -12.44 30.09
C GLY A 3 -3.38 -11.34 29.55
N PHE A 4 -2.42 -11.69 28.69
CA PHE A 4 -1.64 -10.71 27.95
C PHE A 4 -2.55 -9.92 27.02
N ASN A 5 -2.56 -8.59 27.19
CA ASN A 5 -3.21 -7.68 26.27
C ASN A 5 -2.39 -7.61 24.97
N SER A 6 -2.84 -8.35 23.97
CA SER A 6 -2.30 -8.32 22.61
C SER A 6 -3.35 -7.80 21.66
N ILE A 7 -2.96 -6.91 20.76
CA ILE A 7 -3.75 -6.51 19.60
C ILE A 7 -3.25 -7.23 18.35
N TYR A 8 -4.15 -7.45 17.38
CA TYR A 8 -3.78 -8.04 16.09
C TYR A 8 -4.37 -7.23 14.95
N LEU A 9 -3.50 -6.46 14.29
CA LEU A 9 -3.87 -5.60 13.17
C LEU A 9 -3.47 -6.27 11.85
N MET A 10 -4.39 -6.24 10.88
CA MET A 10 -4.18 -6.74 9.53
C MET A 10 -4.23 -5.56 8.54
N PRO A 11 -3.09 -4.93 8.24
CA PRO A 11 -3.05 -3.84 7.28
C PRO A 11 -3.31 -4.35 5.86
N VAL A 12 -3.97 -3.52 5.07
CA VAL A 12 -4.02 -3.67 3.60
C VAL A 12 -2.67 -3.30 2.97
N ASN A 13 -2.58 -3.26 1.64
CA ASN A 13 -1.32 -2.92 0.96
C ASN A 13 -0.84 -1.53 1.40
N LEU A 14 0.36 -1.46 1.96
CA LEU A 14 0.96 -0.20 2.37
C LEU A 14 1.76 0.41 1.22
N TYR A 15 1.86 1.74 1.22
CA TYR A 15 2.77 2.48 0.35
C TYR A 15 3.23 3.76 1.04
N GLY A 16 4.40 4.27 0.65
CA GLY A 16 4.87 5.57 1.12
C GLY A 16 6.37 5.82 0.89
N PRO A 17 6.93 6.84 1.54
CA PRO A 17 8.37 7.06 1.55
C PRO A 17 9.12 5.84 2.10
N GLU A 18 10.34 5.64 1.60
CA GLU A 18 11.24 4.55 2.03
C GLU A 18 10.74 3.13 1.70
N ASP A 19 9.73 3.00 0.83
CA ASP A 19 9.32 1.72 0.26
C ASP A 19 10.42 1.13 -0.64
N ASP A 20 10.26 -0.14 -1.02
CA ASP A 20 11.15 -0.82 -1.95
C ASP A 20 10.80 -0.43 -3.39
N PHE A 21 11.73 0.23 -4.09
CA PHE A 21 11.60 0.65 -5.49
C PHE A 21 12.38 -0.24 -6.48
N ASP A 22 12.94 -1.37 -6.03
CA ASP A 22 13.57 -2.35 -6.91
C ASP A 22 12.50 -3.07 -7.76
N LEU A 23 12.61 -3.03 -9.08
CA LEU A 23 11.57 -3.56 -9.98
C LEU A 23 11.36 -5.09 -9.88
N GLU A 24 12.27 -5.85 -9.28
CA GLU A 24 12.14 -7.30 -9.10
C GLU A 24 11.39 -7.66 -7.80
N SER A 25 11.52 -6.84 -6.75
CA SER A 25 10.93 -7.10 -5.42
C SER A 25 9.82 -6.13 -5.01
N SER A 26 9.70 -4.98 -5.68
CA SER A 26 8.77 -3.91 -5.32
C SER A 26 7.30 -4.26 -5.51
N HIS A 27 6.47 -3.62 -4.70
CA HIS A 27 5.02 -3.62 -4.87
C HIS A 27 4.59 -2.70 -6.02
N VAL A 28 3.30 -2.76 -6.37
CA VAL A 28 2.77 -2.09 -7.57
C VAL A 28 3.00 -0.58 -7.58
N ILE A 29 2.74 0.15 -6.49
CA ILE A 29 2.91 1.62 -6.45
C ILE A 29 4.38 2.03 -6.66
N PRO A 30 5.35 1.55 -5.87
CA PRO A 30 6.74 1.93 -6.06
C PRO A 30 7.28 1.49 -7.43
N ALA A 31 6.87 0.32 -7.94
CA ALA A 31 7.25 -0.14 -9.28
C ALA A 31 6.77 0.81 -10.39
N ILE A 32 5.52 1.30 -10.30
CA ILE A 32 4.97 2.25 -11.28
C ILE A 32 5.68 3.61 -11.18
N ILE A 33 5.88 4.14 -9.97
CA ILE A 33 6.63 5.39 -9.77
C ILE A 33 8.04 5.28 -10.38
N ARG A 34 8.74 4.17 -10.13
CA ARG A 34 10.07 3.91 -10.68
C ARG A 34 10.07 3.90 -12.21
N LYS A 35 9.11 3.19 -12.83
CA LYS A 35 8.94 3.15 -14.29
C LYS A 35 8.69 4.53 -14.89
N CYS A 36 7.82 5.34 -14.27
CA CYS A 36 7.54 6.70 -14.73
C CYS A 36 8.78 7.58 -14.69
N VAL A 37 9.56 7.51 -13.60
CA VAL A 37 10.83 8.25 -13.47
C VAL A 37 11.83 7.82 -14.55
N GLU A 38 12.04 6.51 -14.74
CA GLU A 38 12.98 5.99 -15.73
C GLU A 38 12.55 6.25 -17.18
N ALA A 39 11.24 6.23 -17.48
CA ALA A 39 10.73 6.61 -18.79
C ALA A 39 11.01 8.09 -19.09
N ARG A 40 10.74 8.98 -18.12
CA ARG A 40 11.05 10.40 -18.26
C ARG A 40 12.54 10.67 -18.47
N GLU A 41 13.41 9.96 -17.76
CA GLU A 41 14.86 10.09 -17.91
C GLU A 41 15.36 9.62 -19.28
N ARG A 42 14.71 8.61 -19.87
CA ARG A 42 15.02 8.10 -21.20
C ARG A 42 14.34 8.87 -22.34
N GLY A 43 13.32 9.67 -22.03
CA GLY A 43 12.49 10.34 -23.03
C GLY A 43 11.46 9.43 -23.68
N ASP A 44 11.03 8.37 -22.99
CA ASP A 44 9.98 7.47 -23.46
C ASP A 44 8.60 8.12 -23.23
N ASP A 45 7.72 8.02 -24.22
CA ASP A 45 6.36 8.60 -24.15
C ASP A 45 5.35 7.70 -23.39
N SER A 46 5.77 6.51 -22.94
CA SER A 46 4.89 5.57 -22.24
C SER A 46 5.65 4.58 -21.34
N ILE A 47 4.92 3.98 -20.39
CA ILE A 47 5.39 2.87 -19.56
C ILE A 47 4.51 1.64 -19.76
N THR A 48 5.07 0.44 -19.54
CA THR A 48 4.30 -0.81 -19.56
C THR A 48 3.88 -1.20 -18.13
N ALA A 49 2.57 -1.17 -17.87
CA ALA A 49 1.94 -1.82 -16.73
C ALA A 49 1.40 -3.20 -17.16
N TRP A 50 1.68 -4.25 -16.40
CA TRP A 50 1.29 -5.62 -16.76
C TRP A 50 -0.12 -5.95 -16.26
N GLY A 51 -0.92 -6.60 -17.11
CA GLY A 51 -2.29 -7.04 -16.79
C GLY A 51 -3.36 -6.21 -17.52
N SER A 52 -4.64 -6.51 -17.26
CA SER A 52 -5.77 -5.77 -17.88
C SER A 52 -6.05 -4.42 -17.23
N GLY A 53 -5.52 -4.17 -16.02
CA GLY A 53 -5.82 -2.97 -15.22
C GLY A 53 -7.17 -3.03 -14.47
N GLU A 54 -8.05 -3.98 -14.82
CA GLU A 54 -9.37 -4.16 -14.20
C GLU A 54 -9.36 -4.56 -12.72
N PRO A 55 -8.40 -5.36 -12.20
CA PRO A 55 -8.42 -5.72 -10.79
C PRO A 55 -8.35 -4.49 -9.89
N THR A 56 -9.15 -4.49 -8.84
CA THR A 56 -9.14 -3.45 -7.81
C THR A 56 -8.26 -3.84 -6.62
N ARG A 57 -7.69 -2.85 -5.95
CA ARG A 57 -6.91 -3.01 -4.72
C ARG A 57 -7.22 -1.89 -3.75
N GLU A 58 -7.12 -2.21 -2.46
CA GLU A 58 -7.11 -1.24 -1.39
C GLU A 58 -5.65 -0.94 -0.99
N PHE A 59 -5.36 0.34 -0.78
CA PHE A 59 -4.08 0.84 -0.31
C PHE A 59 -4.27 1.73 0.92
N LEU A 60 -3.25 1.73 1.79
CA LEU A 60 -3.18 2.59 2.96
C LEU A 60 -1.81 3.27 3.00
N TYR A 61 -1.81 4.59 3.17
CA TYR A 61 -0.56 5.34 3.26
C TYR A 61 0.18 5.03 4.56
N VAL A 62 1.50 4.91 4.51
CA VAL A 62 2.33 4.44 5.64
C VAL A 62 2.17 5.27 6.91
N LYS A 63 1.92 6.59 6.81
CA LYS A 63 1.67 7.43 7.99
C LYS A 63 0.31 7.14 8.61
N ASP A 64 -0.73 6.94 7.79
CA ASP A 64 -2.06 6.59 8.28
C ASP A 64 -2.06 5.21 8.95
N ALA A 65 -1.26 4.27 8.41
CA ALA A 65 -1.02 2.98 9.05
C ALA A 65 -0.34 3.14 10.42
N ALA A 66 0.69 3.99 10.52
CA ALA A 66 1.37 4.28 11.78
C ALA A 66 0.41 4.90 12.83
N ASP A 67 -0.41 5.87 12.42
CA ASP A 67 -1.43 6.48 13.27
C ASP A 67 -2.50 5.48 13.72
N GLY A 68 -2.91 4.58 12.82
CA GLY A 68 -3.84 3.50 13.12
C GLY A 68 -3.28 2.48 14.13
N ILE A 69 -2.00 2.09 13.97
CA ILE A 69 -1.29 1.22 14.90
C ILE A 69 -1.20 1.86 16.28
N LEU A 70 -0.82 3.14 16.35
CA LEU A 70 -0.75 3.89 17.60
C LEU A 70 -2.12 3.93 18.29
N THR A 71 -3.16 4.32 17.55
CA THR A 71 -4.53 4.44 18.07
C THR A 71 -5.05 3.11 18.60
N ALA A 72 -4.82 2.01 17.88
CA ALA A 72 -5.24 0.69 18.33
C ALA A 72 -4.47 0.25 19.59
N THR A 73 -3.17 0.53 19.65
CA THR A 73 -2.34 0.22 20.84
C THR A 73 -2.82 0.96 22.08
N GLU A 74 -3.34 2.18 21.93
CA GLU A 74 -3.83 2.99 23.05
C GLU A 74 -5.26 2.65 23.49
N ARG A 75 -6.09 2.09 22.61
CA ARG A 75 -7.55 2.06 22.80
C ARG A 75 -8.21 0.69 22.64
N TYR A 76 -7.49 -0.30 22.11
CA TYR A 76 -8.05 -1.61 21.79
C TYR A 76 -7.39 -2.68 22.64
N ASP A 77 -8.18 -3.38 23.45
CA ASP A 77 -7.69 -4.36 24.45
C ASP A 77 -8.13 -5.80 24.12
N GLU A 78 -8.43 -6.08 22.85
CA GLU A 78 -8.86 -7.39 22.39
C GLU A 78 -7.87 -8.00 21.41
N SER A 79 -7.70 -9.32 21.48
CA SER A 79 -6.81 -10.08 20.57
C SER A 79 -7.50 -10.54 19.29
N ALA A 80 -8.73 -10.10 19.04
CA ALA A 80 -9.41 -10.39 17.79
C ALA A 80 -8.71 -9.63 16.63
N PRO A 81 -8.55 -10.26 15.45
CA PRO A 81 -8.02 -9.60 14.27
C PRO A 81 -8.85 -8.37 13.88
N VAL A 82 -8.19 -7.26 13.57
CA VAL A 82 -8.83 -6.02 13.09
C VAL A 82 -8.19 -5.60 11.78
N ASN A 83 -9.03 -5.36 10.75
CA ASN A 83 -8.57 -4.82 9.48
C ASN A 83 -8.15 -3.36 9.64
N LEU A 84 -6.99 -3.00 9.09
CA LEU A 84 -6.49 -1.63 9.05
C LEU A 84 -6.36 -1.20 7.58
N GLY A 85 -7.26 -0.35 7.13
CA GLY A 85 -7.36 0.05 5.73
C GLY A 85 -8.13 1.35 5.53
N SER A 86 -8.17 1.83 4.29
CA SER A 86 -8.91 3.02 3.88
C SER A 86 -10.40 2.76 3.64
N GLY A 87 -10.79 1.49 3.44
CA GLY A 87 -12.15 1.08 3.06
C GLY A 87 -12.53 1.47 1.62
N ILE A 88 -11.57 1.92 0.82
CA ILE A 88 -11.78 2.41 -0.55
C ILE A 88 -10.84 1.65 -1.48
N GLU A 89 -11.42 1.03 -2.52
CA GLU A 89 -10.65 0.39 -3.57
C GLU A 89 -10.43 1.31 -4.77
N ILE A 90 -9.33 1.07 -5.49
CA ILE A 90 -9.01 1.69 -6.79
C ILE A 90 -8.62 0.59 -7.79
N SER A 91 -9.00 0.74 -9.07
CA SER A 91 -8.54 -0.17 -10.12
C SER A 91 -7.04 0.05 -10.39
N ILE A 92 -6.33 -0.98 -10.85
CA ILE A 92 -4.91 -0.80 -11.24
C ILE A 92 -4.80 0.18 -12.41
N HIS A 93 -5.78 0.22 -13.32
CA HIS A 93 -5.85 1.21 -14.38
C HIS A 93 -5.86 2.64 -13.83
N ASP A 94 -6.83 2.96 -12.96
CA ASP A 94 -6.99 4.32 -12.42
C ASP A 94 -5.84 4.70 -11.50
N LEU A 95 -5.24 3.72 -10.79
CA LEU A 95 -4.03 3.92 -10.01
C LEU A 95 -2.86 4.38 -10.89
N VAL A 96 -2.66 3.72 -12.04
CA VAL A 96 -1.58 4.08 -12.98
C VAL A 96 -1.83 5.44 -13.60
N GLU A 97 -3.08 5.81 -13.92
CA GLU A 97 -3.40 7.15 -14.43
C GLU A 97 -3.22 8.26 -13.37
N THR A 98 -3.35 7.92 -12.09
CA THR A 98 -3.18 8.88 -10.98
C THR A 98 -1.72 9.22 -10.70
N ILE A 99 -0.78 8.32 -11.00
CA ILE A 99 0.67 8.46 -10.73
C ILE A 99 1.37 9.18 -11.88
#